data_AF-A0A7W8HK63-F1
#
_entry.id   AF-A0A7W8HK63-F1
#
_cell.length_a   1.000
_cell.length_b   1.000
_cell.length_c   1.000
_cell.angle_alpha   90.00
_cell.angle_beta   90.00
_cell.angle_gamma   90.00
#
_symmetry.space_group_name_H-M   'P 1'
#
loop_
_entity.id
_entity.type
_entity.pdbx_description
1 polymer ?
#
loop_
_entity_poly.entity_id
_entity_poly.type
_entity_poly.pdbx_seq_one_letter_code
_entity_poly.pdbx_strand_id
1 'polypeptide(L)'
;MNDLSESLRLALDLLAGADPSLWGIVRLSLAVSGTATLLAAAVALPLAAWLALARFRGRGAVVATLDALMGLPSVVVGLLVYLLLSRAGPLGEHGLLFTPVAMVIAQTVLVLPLLTALARQTLEDVLAEVGPYLRSLKAGRVRTVATALVEARWSLPTSLLAGFGRATAEVGAVMIVGGNIDGVTRVMTTAIALETSKGDLPLALGLGLVLVLVVLAANLLAHAARHVAMRHADPGPAGA
;
A
#
# COMPACT_ATOMS: atom_id res chain seq x y z
N MET A 1 12.35 34.44 12.47
CA MET A 1 11.84 33.16 13.01
C MET A 1 10.35 33.20 12.75
N ASN A 2 9.86 32.50 11.72
CA ASN A 2 8.41 32.41 11.54
C ASN A 2 7.85 31.77 12.79
N ASP A 3 6.90 32.46 13.42
CA ASP A 3 6.19 31.88 14.55
C ASP A 3 5.48 30.62 14.04
N LEU A 4 5.48 29.53 14.82
CA LEU A 4 4.82 28.28 14.41
C LEU A 4 3.36 28.53 14.05
N SER A 5 2.74 29.49 14.76
CA SER A 5 1.39 29.98 14.53
C SER A 5 1.20 30.60 13.14
N GLU A 6 2.19 31.35 12.65
CA GLU A 6 2.18 31.99 11.33
C GLU A 6 2.33 30.95 10.21
N SER A 7 3.26 30.00 10.38
CA SER A 7 3.43 28.91 9.41
C SER A 7 2.19 28.01 9.31
N LEU A 8 1.50 27.80 10.43
CA LEU A 8 0.25 27.05 10.46
C LEU A 8 -0.90 27.81 9.79
N ARG A 9 -1.01 29.13 10.00
CA ARG A 9 -2.00 29.97 9.31
C ARG A 9 -1.79 29.95 7.80
N LEU A 10 -0.55 30.16 7.36
CA LEU A 10 -0.20 30.08 5.93
C LEU A 10 -0.49 28.69 5.35
N ALA A 11 -0.23 27.60 6.09
CA ALA A 11 -0.59 26.26 5.65
C ALA A 11 -2.11 26.09 5.46
N LEU A 12 -2.92 26.64 6.36
CA LEU A 12 -4.39 26.63 6.23
C LEU A 12 -4.86 27.49 5.05
N ASP A 13 -4.22 28.63 4.81
CA ASP A 13 -4.52 29.50 3.67
C ASP A 13 -4.17 28.80 2.34
N LEU A 14 -3.06 28.06 2.26
CA LEU A 14 -2.71 27.25 1.09
C LEU A 14 -3.75 26.16 0.81
N LEU A 15 -4.29 25.53 1.86
CA LEU A 15 -5.34 24.53 1.73
C LEU A 15 -6.68 25.15 1.31
N ALA A 16 -7.06 26.27 1.92
CA ALA A 16 -8.31 26.98 1.64
C ALA A 16 -8.30 27.66 0.26
N GLY A 17 -7.15 28.21 -0.13
CA GLY A 17 -6.90 28.83 -1.43
C GLY A 17 -6.69 27.83 -2.56
N ALA A 18 -6.71 26.53 -2.25
CA ALA A 18 -6.51 25.43 -3.20
C ALA A 18 -5.24 25.60 -4.05
N ASP A 19 -4.09 25.83 -3.40
CA ASP A 19 -2.83 26.08 -4.10
C ASP A 19 -2.51 24.96 -5.12
N PRO A 20 -2.30 25.31 -6.41
CA PRO A 20 -2.10 24.32 -7.47
C PRO A 20 -0.88 23.43 -7.27
N SER A 21 0.18 23.95 -6.63
CA SER A 21 1.41 23.20 -6.39
C SER A 21 1.20 22.15 -5.30
N LEU A 22 0.56 22.53 -4.19
CA LEU A 22 0.21 21.61 -3.10
C LEU A 22 -0.69 20.49 -3.61
N TRP A 23 -1.78 20.82 -4.30
CA TRP A 23 -2.71 19.81 -4.81
C TRP A 23 -2.12 18.97 -5.94
N GLY A 24 -1.18 19.52 -6.72
CA GLY A 24 -0.40 18.76 -7.70
C GLY A 24 0.40 17.64 -7.04
N ILE A 25 1.10 17.96 -5.94
CA ILE A 25 1.86 16.99 -5.14
C ILE A 25 0.94 15.94 -4.51
N VAL A 26 -0.19 16.36 -3.93
CA VAL A 26 -1.18 15.46 -3.33
C VAL A 26 -1.73 14.48 -4.38
N ARG A 27 -2.16 14.98 -5.54
CA ARG A 27 -2.71 14.15 -6.63
C ARG A 27 -1.68 13.15 -7.13
N LEU A 28 -0.43 13.58 -7.36
CA LEU A 28 0.63 12.67 -7.79
C LEU A 28 0.89 11.58 -6.75
N SER A 29 0.96 11.96 -5.47
CA SER A 29 1.20 11.01 -4.36
C SER A 29 0.12 9.94 -4.28
N LEU A 30 -1.15 10.34 -4.38
CA LEU A 30 -2.30 9.43 -4.37
C LEU A 30 -2.32 8.56 -5.63
N ALA A 31 -2.03 9.13 -6.80
CA ALA A 31 -2.00 8.40 -8.06
C ALA A 31 -0.89 7.32 -8.04
N VAL A 32 0.33 7.67 -7.67
CA VAL A 32 1.46 6.71 -7.62
C VAL A 32 1.21 5.64 -6.56
N SER A 33 0.86 6.02 -5.32
CA SER A 33 0.64 5.06 -4.24
C SER A 33 -0.57 4.16 -4.48
N GLY A 34 -1.66 4.73 -5.02
CA GLY A 34 -2.88 4.00 -5.37
C GLY A 34 -2.65 3.01 -6.50
N THR A 35 -2.03 3.45 -7.60
CA THR A 35 -1.70 2.56 -8.73
C THR A 35 -0.73 1.47 -8.31
N ALA A 36 0.31 1.79 -7.54
CA ALA A 36 1.25 0.80 -7.02
C ALA A 36 0.57 -0.27 -6.16
N THR A 37 -0.37 0.15 -5.31
CA THR A 37 -1.14 -0.75 -4.45
C THR A 37 -2.07 -1.65 -5.27
N LEU A 38 -2.74 -1.10 -6.29
CA LEU A 38 -3.61 -1.89 -7.17
C LEU A 38 -2.83 -2.93 -7.98
N LEU A 39 -1.67 -2.55 -8.52
CA LEU A 39 -0.77 -3.46 -9.22
C LEU A 39 -0.23 -4.54 -8.27
N ALA A 40 0.19 -4.16 -7.08
CA ALA A 40 0.63 -5.10 -6.05
C ALA A 40 -0.51 -6.07 -5.68
N ALA A 41 -1.73 -5.58 -5.51
CA ALA A 41 -2.91 -6.39 -5.21
C ALA A 41 -3.25 -7.39 -6.32
N ALA A 42 -3.17 -6.97 -7.58
CA ALA A 42 -3.44 -7.83 -8.73
C ALA A 42 -2.52 -9.07 -8.76
N VAL A 43 -1.29 -8.93 -8.26
CA VAL A 43 -0.32 -10.03 -8.17
C VAL A 43 -0.39 -10.75 -6.81
N ALA A 44 -0.55 -10.00 -5.73
CA ALA A 44 -0.58 -10.51 -4.36
C ALA A 44 -1.79 -11.40 -4.08
N LEU A 45 -2.99 -11.03 -4.56
CA LEU A 45 -4.22 -11.80 -4.27
C LEU A 45 -4.18 -13.21 -4.87
N PRO A 46 -3.79 -13.42 -6.14
CA PRO A 46 -3.58 -14.76 -6.68
C PRO A 46 -2.49 -15.55 -5.95
N LEU A 47 -1.36 -14.90 -5.62
CA LEU A 47 -0.27 -15.53 -4.86
C LEU A 47 -0.71 -15.97 -3.47
N ALA A 48 -1.45 -15.11 -2.77
CA ALA A 48 -2.01 -15.39 -1.46
C ALA A 48 -3.00 -16.56 -1.50
N ALA A 49 -3.93 -16.55 -2.46
CA ALA A 49 -4.91 -17.62 -2.64
C ALA A 49 -4.25 -18.96 -2.97
N TRP A 50 -3.22 -18.95 -3.82
CA TRP A 50 -2.44 -20.15 -4.13
C TRP A 50 -1.71 -20.65 -2.87
N LEU A 51 -1.03 -19.79 -2.12
CA LEU A 51 -0.23 -20.15 -0.95
C LEU A 51 -1.09 -20.61 0.25
N ALA A 52 -2.31 -20.09 0.36
CA ALA A 52 -3.29 -20.51 1.37
C ALA A 52 -3.74 -21.97 1.18
N LEU A 53 -3.81 -22.46 -0.08
CA LEU A 53 -4.25 -23.83 -0.40
C LEU A 53 -3.12 -24.80 -0.70
N ALA A 54 -1.95 -24.30 -1.09
CA ALA A 54 -0.82 -25.13 -1.45
C ALA A 54 -0.36 -25.99 -0.27
N ARG A 55 -0.10 -27.28 -0.52
CA ARG A 55 0.45 -28.23 0.47
C ARG A 55 1.70 -28.86 -0.12
N PHE A 56 2.86 -28.26 0.14
CA PHE A 56 4.17 -28.78 -0.30
C PHE A 56 5.21 -28.62 0.83
N ARG A 57 6.24 -29.46 0.80
CA ARG A 57 7.20 -29.64 1.91
C ARG A 57 7.99 -28.37 2.27
N GLY A 58 8.17 -27.44 1.34
CA GLY A 58 8.88 -26.17 1.53
C GLY A 58 7.99 -24.96 1.87
N ARG A 59 6.67 -25.14 2.03
CA ARG A 59 5.74 -24.02 2.21
C ARG A 59 6.08 -23.13 3.40
N GLY A 60 6.49 -23.71 4.52
CA GLY A 60 6.84 -22.96 5.73
C GLY A 60 7.99 -21.97 5.48
N ALA A 61 9.00 -22.36 4.73
CA ALA A 61 10.11 -21.48 4.37
C ALA A 61 9.67 -20.34 3.44
N VAL A 62 8.78 -20.61 2.48
CA VAL A 62 8.21 -19.56 1.59
C VAL A 62 7.41 -18.55 2.39
N VAL A 63 6.55 -19.03 3.30
CA VAL A 63 5.75 -18.16 4.18
C VAL A 63 6.65 -17.33 5.09
N ALA A 64 7.62 -17.94 5.76
CA ALA A 64 8.57 -17.23 6.63
C ALA A 64 9.38 -16.18 5.85
N THR A 65 9.76 -16.48 4.61
CA THR A 65 10.45 -15.51 3.74
C THR A 65 9.53 -14.34 3.41
N LEU A 66 8.28 -14.59 3.01
CA LEU A 66 7.32 -13.53 2.73
C LEU A 66 7.06 -12.64 3.95
N ASP A 67 6.90 -13.26 5.12
CA ASP A 67 6.68 -12.53 6.38
C ASP A 67 7.93 -11.69 6.74
N ALA A 68 9.14 -12.20 6.48
CA ALA A 68 10.38 -11.43 6.64
C ALA A 68 10.48 -10.24 5.66
N LEU A 69 10.01 -10.42 4.42
CA LEU A 69 9.99 -9.36 3.41
C LEU A 69 8.98 -8.24 3.73
N MET A 70 8.03 -8.43 4.66
CA MET A 70 7.15 -7.36 5.12
C MET A 70 7.94 -6.22 5.80
N GLY A 71 9.06 -6.56 6.44
CA GLY A 71 9.95 -5.61 7.12
C GLY A 71 11.06 -5.05 6.23
N LEU A 72 11.01 -5.28 4.92
CA LEU A 72 12.12 -4.99 4.04
C LEU A 72 12.43 -3.46 4.01
N PRO A 73 13.69 -3.04 4.24
CA PRO A 73 14.03 -1.63 4.26
C PRO A 73 13.78 -0.98 2.90
N SER A 74 12.94 0.05 2.86
CA SER A 74 12.50 0.60 1.58
C SER A 74 13.60 1.27 0.77
N VAL A 75 14.61 1.81 1.45
CA VAL A 75 15.84 2.35 0.83
C VAL A 75 16.54 1.26 0.00
N VAL A 76 16.55 0.00 0.47
CA VAL A 76 17.14 -1.12 -0.26
C VAL A 76 16.31 -1.45 -1.50
N VAL A 77 14.97 -1.45 -1.41
CA VAL A 77 14.12 -1.60 -2.61
C VAL A 77 14.41 -0.50 -3.62
N GLY A 78 14.43 0.75 -3.16
CA GLY A 78 14.72 1.91 -3.99
C GLY A 78 16.04 1.77 -4.72
N LEU A 79 17.10 1.37 -4.01
CA LEU A 79 18.42 1.14 -4.59
C LEU A 79 18.41 0.01 -5.62
N LEU A 80 17.76 -1.12 -5.32
CA LEU A 80 17.68 -2.23 -6.28
C LEU A 80 16.95 -1.81 -7.57
N VAL A 81 15.80 -1.14 -7.43
CA VAL A 81 15.04 -0.64 -8.60
C VAL A 81 15.82 0.44 -9.35
N TYR A 82 16.52 1.33 -8.64
CA TYR A 82 17.42 2.31 -9.25
C TYR A 82 18.50 1.62 -10.08
N LEU A 83 19.20 0.62 -9.53
CA LEU A 83 20.25 -0.09 -10.25
C LEU A 83 19.71 -0.80 -11.49
N LEU A 84 18.52 -1.40 -11.40
CA LEU A 84 17.85 -2.04 -12.53
C LEU A 84 17.50 -1.06 -13.66
N LEU A 85 16.97 0.12 -13.31
CA LEU A 85 16.51 1.15 -14.25
C LEU A 85 17.59 2.16 -14.66
N SER A 86 18.74 2.15 -13.99
CA SER A 86 19.87 3.00 -14.34
C SER A 86 20.37 2.69 -15.75
N ARG A 87 21.04 3.64 -16.41
CA ARG A 87 21.54 3.45 -17.79
C ARG A 87 22.48 2.25 -17.95
N ALA A 88 23.20 1.89 -16.89
CA ALA A 88 24.09 0.71 -16.87
C ALA A 88 23.36 -0.57 -16.42
N GLY A 89 22.10 -0.45 -15.99
CA GLY A 89 21.26 -1.54 -15.53
C GLY A 89 20.59 -2.30 -16.67
N PRO A 90 20.11 -3.52 -16.41
CA PRO A 90 19.48 -4.39 -17.41
C PRO A 90 18.21 -3.79 -18.04
N LEU A 91 17.53 -2.86 -17.37
CA LEU A 91 16.33 -2.18 -17.88
C LEU A 91 16.60 -0.73 -18.26
N GLY A 92 17.87 -0.30 -18.30
CA GLY A 92 18.29 1.08 -18.51
C GLY A 92 17.86 1.69 -19.85
N GLU A 93 17.71 0.85 -20.89
CA GLU A 93 17.29 1.28 -22.23
C GLU A 93 15.91 1.94 -22.26
N HIS A 94 15.06 1.66 -21.27
CA HIS A 94 13.71 2.23 -21.19
C HIS A 94 13.67 3.66 -20.64
N GLY A 95 14.78 4.17 -20.06
CA GLY A 95 14.86 5.55 -19.59
C GLY A 95 13.84 5.95 -18.51
N LEU A 96 13.35 4.98 -17.72
CA LEU A 96 12.25 5.20 -16.77
C LEU A 96 12.68 5.88 -15.45
N LEU A 97 13.98 5.97 -15.18
CA LEU A 97 14.47 6.56 -13.94
C LEU A 97 14.01 8.03 -13.81
N PHE A 98 13.66 8.46 -12.60
CA PHE A 98 13.09 9.78 -12.32
C PHE A 98 11.72 10.05 -12.97
N THR A 99 10.92 9.01 -13.15
CA THR A 99 9.53 9.12 -13.60
C THR A 99 8.55 8.57 -12.56
N PRO A 100 7.27 9.00 -12.60
CA PRO A 100 6.21 8.38 -11.79
C PRO A 100 6.09 6.87 -12.01
N VAL A 101 6.37 6.38 -13.23
CA VAL A 101 6.30 4.95 -13.55
C VAL A 101 7.32 4.16 -12.72
N ALA A 102 8.55 4.65 -12.63
CA ALA A 102 9.57 4.00 -11.81
C ALA A 102 9.24 4.03 -10.32
N MET A 103 8.61 5.11 -9.83
CA MET A 103 8.09 5.20 -8.47
C MET A 103 7.00 4.15 -8.20
N VAL A 104 6.07 3.97 -9.15
CA VAL A 104 5.03 2.93 -9.08
C VAL A 104 5.65 1.55 -8.99
N ILE A 105 6.65 1.24 -9.84
CA ILE A 105 7.37 -0.06 -9.80
C ILE A 105 8.01 -0.28 -8.43
N ALA A 106 8.73 0.71 -7.91
CA ALA A 106 9.41 0.61 -6.61
C ALA A 106 8.41 0.36 -5.47
N GLN A 107 7.31 1.11 -5.43
CA GLN A 107 6.27 0.92 -4.44
C GLN A 107 5.53 -0.42 -4.62
N THR A 108 5.28 -0.88 -5.84
CA THR A 108 4.66 -2.19 -6.08
C THR A 108 5.52 -3.32 -5.52
N VAL A 109 6.84 -3.31 -5.78
CA VAL A 109 7.78 -4.31 -5.23
C VAL A 109 7.80 -4.28 -3.71
N LEU A 110 7.77 -3.09 -3.11
CA LEU A 110 7.76 -2.90 -1.66
C LEU A 110 6.46 -3.41 -1.01
N VAL A 111 5.30 -3.15 -1.64
CA VAL A 111 3.97 -3.43 -1.08
C VAL A 111 3.52 -4.87 -1.34
N LEU A 112 4.02 -5.51 -2.40
CA LEU A 112 3.68 -6.88 -2.79
C LEU A 112 3.82 -7.93 -1.68
N PRO A 113 4.95 -8.05 -0.95
CA PRO A 113 5.09 -9.06 0.11
C PRO A 113 4.14 -8.79 1.27
N LEU A 114 3.95 -7.52 1.65
CA LEU A 114 2.99 -7.10 2.67
C LEU A 114 1.57 -7.53 2.31
N LEU A 115 1.10 -7.21 1.11
CA LEU A 115 -0.25 -7.58 0.67
C LEU A 115 -0.43 -9.10 0.56
N THR A 116 0.59 -9.81 0.07
CA THR A 116 0.53 -11.26 -0.08
C THR A 116 0.41 -11.94 1.28
N ALA A 117 1.19 -11.49 2.28
CA ALA A 117 1.14 -12.03 3.63
C ALA A 117 -0.22 -11.77 4.30
N LEU A 118 -0.72 -10.53 4.27
CA LEU A 118 -2.01 -10.17 4.89
C LEU A 118 -3.21 -10.86 4.21
N ALA A 119 -3.24 -10.88 2.88
CA ALA A 119 -4.30 -11.56 2.14
C ALA A 119 -4.25 -13.09 2.38
N ARG A 120 -3.05 -13.67 2.47
CA ARG A 120 -2.89 -15.10 2.79
C ARG A 120 -3.45 -15.42 4.16
N GLN A 121 -3.09 -14.65 5.20
CA GLN A 121 -3.60 -14.82 6.56
C GLN A 121 -5.14 -14.75 6.58
N THR A 122 -5.70 -13.72 5.93
CA THR A 122 -7.15 -13.55 5.79
C THR A 122 -7.83 -14.77 5.13
N LEU A 123 -7.22 -15.31 4.06
CA LEU A 123 -7.77 -16.46 3.36
C LEU A 123 -7.61 -17.77 4.15
N GLU A 124 -6.52 -17.93 4.90
CA GLU A 124 -6.31 -19.08 5.79
C GLU A 124 -7.34 -19.10 6.91
N ASP A 125 -7.65 -17.95 7.52
CA ASP A 125 -8.68 -17.82 8.56
C ASP A 125 -10.06 -18.24 8.02
N VAL A 126 -10.44 -17.70 6.86
CA VAL A 126 -11.69 -18.08 6.17
C VAL A 126 -11.70 -19.57 5.84
N LEU A 127 -10.61 -20.11 5.30
CA LEU A 127 -10.51 -21.54 4.95
C LEU A 127 -10.54 -22.47 6.17
N ALA A 128 -10.12 -22.00 7.35
CA ALA A 128 -10.25 -22.76 8.59
C ALA A 128 -11.73 -22.98 8.94
N GLU A 129 -12.57 -21.97 8.69
CA GLU A 129 -14.02 -22.00 8.93
C GLU A 129 -14.78 -22.76 7.82
N VAL A 130 -14.64 -22.35 6.56
CA VAL A 130 -15.44 -22.94 5.46
C VAL A 130 -14.86 -24.25 4.90
N GLY A 131 -13.58 -24.51 5.15
CA GLY A 131 -12.84 -25.62 4.56
C GLY A 131 -13.40 -27.01 4.86
N PRO A 132 -13.83 -27.34 6.10
CA PRO A 132 -14.48 -28.61 6.41
C PRO A 132 -15.72 -28.88 5.54
N TYR A 133 -16.60 -27.89 5.39
CA TYR A 133 -17.82 -28.00 4.58
C TYR A 133 -17.51 -28.22 3.09
N LEU A 134 -16.54 -27.47 2.56
CA LEU A 134 -16.09 -27.61 1.17
C LEU A 134 -15.47 -29.00 0.90
N ARG A 135 -14.77 -29.58 1.88
CA ARG A 135 -14.25 -30.96 1.78
C ARG A 135 -15.37 -31.99 1.76
N SER A 136 -16.40 -31.84 2.59
CA SER A 136 -17.58 -32.72 2.60
C SER A 136 -18.32 -32.71 1.26
N LEU A 137 -18.36 -31.55 0.60
CA LEU A 137 -18.92 -31.38 -0.75
C LEU A 137 -17.99 -31.84 -1.88
N LYS A 138 -16.80 -32.39 -1.56
CA LYS A 138 -15.75 -32.76 -2.53
C LYS A 138 -15.43 -31.62 -3.51
N ALA A 139 -15.47 -30.37 -3.03
CA ALA A 139 -15.20 -29.21 -3.86
C ALA A 139 -13.74 -29.23 -4.36
N GLY A 140 -13.54 -29.04 -5.67
CA GLY A 140 -12.22 -28.91 -6.27
C GLY A 140 -11.52 -27.61 -5.87
N ARG A 141 -10.19 -27.54 -6.06
CA ARG A 141 -9.34 -26.41 -5.63
C ARG A 141 -9.83 -25.05 -6.13
N VAL A 142 -10.26 -24.96 -7.39
CA VAL A 142 -10.76 -23.71 -7.98
C VAL A 142 -12.02 -23.22 -7.28
N ARG A 143 -12.96 -24.14 -6.98
CA ARG A 143 -14.18 -23.81 -6.24
C ARG A 143 -13.85 -23.39 -4.81
N THR A 144 -12.88 -24.05 -4.17
CA THR A 144 -12.41 -23.67 -2.84
C THR A 144 -11.82 -22.25 -2.83
N VAL A 145 -10.95 -21.91 -3.79
CA VAL A 145 -10.42 -20.54 -3.95
C VAL A 145 -11.55 -19.53 -4.15
N ALA A 146 -12.44 -19.80 -5.10
CA ALA A 146 -13.52 -18.89 -5.44
C ALA A 146 -14.42 -18.63 -4.22
N THR A 147 -14.80 -19.67 -3.48
CA THR A 147 -15.59 -19.53 -2.25
C THR A 147 -14.82 -18.75 -1.19
N ALA A 148 -13.54 -19.05 -0.95
CA ALA A 148 -12.74 -18.33 0.04
C ALA A 148 -12.59 -16.84 -0.32
N LEU A 149 -12.39 -16.49 -1.59
CA LEU A 149 -12.32 -15.10 -2.05
C LEU A 149 -13.66 -14.37 -1.90
N VAL A 150 -14.78 -15.06 -2.19
CA VAL A 150 -16.13 -14.49 -2.02
C VAL A 150 -16.42 -14.24 -0.55
N GLU A 151 -16.06 -15.16 0.33
CA GLU A 151 -16.26 -15.01 1.77
C GLU A 151 -15.35 -13.92 2.34
N ALA A 152 -14.08 -13.90 1.92
CA ALA A 152 -13.11 -12.90 2.33
C ALA A 152 -13.34 -11.50 1.74
N ARG A 153 -14.36 -11.27 0.88
CA ARG A 153 -14.57 -10.00 0.17
C ARG A 153 -14.72 -8.78 1.09
N TRP A 154 -15.16 -8.99 2.32
CA TRP A 154 -15.31 -7.93 3.33
C TRP A 154 -14.03 -7.70 4.14
N SER A 155 -13.17 -8.71 4.22
CA SER A 155 -11.90 -8.66 4.96
C SER A 155 -10.71 -8.23 4.09
N LEU A 156 -10.69 -8.61 2.80
CA LEU A 156 -9.63 -8.26 1.85
C LEU A 156 -9.42 -6.74 1.64
N PRO A 157 -10.47 -5.88 1.63
CA PRO A 157 -10.28 -4.42 1.56
C PRO A 157 -9.39 -3.88 2.68
N THR A 158 -9.38 -4.52 3.84
CA THR A 158 -8.58 -4.11 4.99
C THR A 158 -7.09 -4.37 4.76
N SER A 159 -6.77 -5.47 4.05
CA SER A 159 -5.41 -5.76 3.58
C SER A 159 -4.97 -4.75 2.52
N LEU A 160 -5.84 -4.42 1.56
CA LEU A 160 -5.57 -3.42 0.53
C LEU A 160 -5.30 -2.04 1.12
N LEU A 161 -6.09 -1.61 2.10
CA LEU A 161 -5.91 -0.33 2.79
C LEU A 161 -4.62 -0.30 3.61
N ALA A 162 -4.21 -1.41 4.22
CA ALA A 162 -2.91 -1.52 4.87
C ALA A 162 -1.75 -1.37 3.87
N GLY A 163 -1.85 -2.01 2.69
CA GLY A 163 -0.88 -1.84 1.60
C GLY A 163 -0.83 -0.40 1.07
N PHE A 164 -1.99 0.23 0.90
CA PHE A 164 -2.08 1.64 0.50
C PHE A 164 -1.44 2.55 1.53
N GLY A 165 -1.72 2.36 2.83
CA GLY A 165 -1.07 3.10 3.91
C GLY A 165 0.45 2.94 3.92
N ARG A 166 0.95 1.73 3.63
CA ARG A 166 2.40 1.49 3.50
C ARG A 166 3.00 2.25 2.31
N ALA A 167 2.28 2.31 1.18
CA ALA A 167 2.71 3.01 -0.02
C ALA A 167 2.73 4.53 0.19
N THR A 168 1.66 5.11 0.74
CA THR A 168 1.56 6.57 0.95
C THR A 168 2.56 7.09 1.98
N ALA A 169 2.96 6.27 2.94
CA ALA A 169 4.00 6.59 3.92
C ALA A 169 5.44 6.42 3.38
N GLU A 170 5.61 5.95 2.13
CA GLU A 170 6.93 5.67 1.60
C GLU A 170 7.71 6.95 1.25
N VAL A 171 8.96 7.03 1.70
CA VAL A 171 9.86 8.17 1.46
C VAL A 171 11.12 7.70 0.72
N GLY A 172 11.82 6.70 1.25
CA GLY A 172 13.15 6.32 0.79
C GLY A 172 13.18 5.77 -0.63
N ALA A 173 12.32 4.79 -0.94
CA ALA A 173 12.30 4.17 -2.25
C ALA A 173 11.93 5.19 -3.36
N VAL A 174 10.94 6.01 -3.07
CA VAL A 174 10.41 7.03 -3.99
C VAL A 174 11.40 8.18 -4.16
N MET A 175 12.11 8.59 -3.11
CA MET A 175 13.17 9.61 -3.21
C MET A 175 14.31 9.15 -4.10
N ILE A 176 14.80 7.91 -3.94
CA ILE A 176 15.92 7.37 -4.72
C ILE A 176 15.56 7.23 -6.21
N VAL A 177 14.38 6.69 -6.50
CA VAL A 177 13.97 6.37 -7.87
C VAL A 177 13.36 7.58 -8.58
N GLY A 178 12.64 8.43 -7.85
CA GLY A 178 11.92 9.59 -8.37
C GLY A 178 12.72 10.88 -8.36
N GLY A 179 13.64 11.07 -7.41
CA GLY A 179 14.51 12.26 -7.35
C GLY A 179 13.83 13.56 -6.88
N ASN A 180 12.55 13.53 -6.50
CA ASN A 180 11.77 14.67 -5.98
C ASN A 180 11.74 15.91 -6.91
N ILE A 181 11.57 15.67 -8.21
CA ILE A 181 11.56 16.70 -9.25
C ILE A 181 10.24 17.45 -9.23
N ASP A 182 10.34 18.79 -9.21
CA ASP A 182 9.17 19.66 -9.20
C ASP A 182 8.25 19.43 -10.40
N GLY A 183 6.95 19.40 -10.15
CA GLY A 183 5.93 19.16 -11.18
C GLY A 183 5.94 17.76 -11.83
N VAL A 184 6.92 16.89 -11.52
CA VAL A 184 7.09 15.59 -12.20
C VAL A 184 7.03 14.40 -11.23
N THR A 185 7.87 14.38 -10.19
CA THR A 185 8.02 13.22 -9.26
C THR A 185 7.93 13.61 -7.79
N ARG A 186 7.60 14.87 -7.49
CA ARG A 186 7.46 15.37 -6.12
C ARG A 186 6.19 14.84 -5.46
N VAL A 187 6.36 14.03 -4.42
CA VAL A 187 5.26 13.48 -3.60
C VAL A 187 5.27 14.08 -2.20
N MET A 188 4.17 13.93 -1.45
CA MET A 188 3.96 14.53 -0.14
C MET A 188 5.13 14.24 0.81
N THR A 189 5.54 12.98 0.94
CA THR A 189 6.60 12.55 1.85
C THR A 189 7.96 13.16 1.52
N THR A 190 8.34 13.19 0.24
CA THR A 190 9.62 13.76 -0.21
C THR A 190 9.63 15.28 -0.17
N ALA A 191 8.48 15.91 -0.46
CA ALA A 191 8.29 17.35 -0.34
C ALA A 191 8.39 17.81 1.11
N ILE A 192 7.71 17.14 2.05
CA ILE A 192 7.78 17.44 3.49
C ILE A 192 9.25 17.42 3.95
N ALA A 193 10.00 16.36 3.59
CA ALA A 193 11.42 16.26 3.97
C ALA A 193 12.28 17.37 3.37
N LEU A 194 12.07 17.70 2.08
CA LEU A 194 12.83 18.74 1.39
C LEU A 194 12.53 20.13 1.94
N GLU A 195 11.25 20.49 2.08
CA GLU A 195 10.84 21.83 2.51
C GLU A 195 11.20 22.10 3.98
N THR A 196 11.11 21.06 4.83
CA THR A 196 11.65 21.14 6.20
C THR A 196 13.15 21.43 6.19
N SER A 197 13.91 20.81 5.28
CA SER A 197 15.36 21.01 5.18
C SER A 197 15.74 22.40 4.62
N LYS A 198 14.84 23.03 3.85
CA LYS A 198 15.01 24.41 3.36
C LYS A 198 14.56 25.47 4.37
N GLY A 199 13.80 25.08 5.40
CA GLY A 199 13.17 25.99 6.35
C GLY A 199 11.83 26.58 5.87
N ASP A 200 11.28 26.10 4.74
CA ASP A 200 9.95 26.49 4.24
C ASP A 200 8.87 25.62 4.90
N LEU A 201 8.53 25.99 6.13
CA LEU A 201 7.58 25.24 6.96
C LEU A 201 6.11 25.29 6.48
N PRO A 202 5.57 26.40 5.92
CA PRO A 202 4.17 26.45 5.48
C PRO A 202 3.77 25.31 4.53
N LEU A 203 4.53 25.07 3.47
CA LEU A 203 4.22 24.00 2.51
C LEU A 203 4.38 22.61 3.14
N ALA A 204 5.43 22.41 3.94
CA ALA A 204 5.67 21.15 4.66
C ALA A 204 4.53 20.82 5.63
N LEU A 205 4.05 21.81 6.39
CA LEU A 205 2.94 21.65 7.33
C LEU A 205 1.62 21.39 6.61
N GLY A 206 1.35 22.11 5.52
CA GLY A 206 0.15 21.90 4.70
C GLY A 206 0.09 20.47 4.13
N LEU A 207 1.18 20.01 3.52
CA LEU A 207 1.29 18.64 3.00
C LEU A 207 1.25 17.59 4.12
N GLY A 208 1.87 17.87 5.27
CA GLY A 208 1.85 17.00 6.44
C GLY A 208 0.43 16.80 6.98
N LEU A 209 -0.35 17.88 7.10
CA LEU A 209 -1.74 17.81 7.53
C LEU A 209 -2.58 16.97 6.56
N VAL A 210 -2.44 17.19 5.25
CA VAL A 210 -3.13 16.39 4.23
C VAL A 210 -2.73 14.92 4.31
N LEU A 211 -1.44 14.62 4.45
CA LEU A 211 -0.96 13.23 4.56
C LEU A 211 -1.55 12.53 5.79
N VAL A 212 -1.60 13.20 6.95
CA VAL A 212 -2.24 12.66 8.16
C VAL A 212 -3.73 12.41 7.92
N LEU A 213 -4.45 13.34 7.30
CA LEU A 213 -5.87 13.18 6.97
C LEU A 213 -6.11 12.00 6.01
N VAL A 214 -5.25 11.81 5.00
CA VAL A 214 -5.32 10.68 4.07
C VAL A 214 -5.11 9.36 4.79
N VAL A 215 -4.09 9.26 5.66
CA VAL A 215 -3.81 8.04 6.43
C VAL A 215 -4.95 7.74 7.42
N LEU A 216 -5.47 8.78 8.10
CA LEU A 216 -6.60 8.62 9.01
C LEU A 216 -7.86 8.14 8.27
N ALA A 217 -8.17 8.75 7.12
CA ALA A 217 -9.28 8.32 6.29
C ALA A 217 -9.13 6.86 5.83
N ALA A 218 -7.94 6.46 5.37
CA ALA A 218 -7.67 5.08 4.98
C ALA A 218 -7.85 4.09 6.15
N ASN A 219 -7.38 4.45 7.36
CA ASN A 219 -7.54 3.62 8.55
C ASN A 219 -9.00 3.54 9.03
N LEU A 220 -9.74 4.65 9.00
CA LEU A 220 -11.17 4.66 9.34
C LEU A 220 -11.99 3.82 8.36
N LEU A 221 -11.68 3.90 7.06
CA LEU A 221 -12.29 3.05 6.04
C LEU A 221 -11.95 1.57 6.28
N ALA A 222 -10.72 1.27 6.67
CA ALA A 222 -10.32 -0.11 6.99
C ALA A 222 -11.06 -0.64 8.21
N HIS A 223 -11.22 0.19 9.24
CA HIS A 223 -11.96 -0.15 10.45
C HIS A 223 -13.46 -0.35 10.17
N ALA A 224 -14.07 0.54 9.38
CA ALA A 224 -15.45 0.40 8.95
C ALA A 224 -15.67 -0.88 8.13
N ALA A 225 -14.76 -1.19 7.20
CA ALA A 225 -14.80 -2.43 6.41
C ALA A 225 -14.73 -3.68 7.31
N ARG A 226 -13.85 -3.68 8.34
CA ARG A 226 -13.79 -4.76 9.34
C ARG A 226 -15.09 -4.91 10.12
N HIS A 227 -15.70 -3.81 10.57
CA HIS A 227 -16.97 -3.86 11.29
C HIS A 227 -18.11 -4.42 10.44
N VAL A 228 -18.15 -4.07 9.15
CA VAL A 228 -19.11 -4.66 8.21
C VAL A 228 -18.85 -6.15 8.04
N ALA A 229 -17.58 -6.58 7.91
CA ALA A 229 -17.21 -8.00 7.82
C ALA A 229 -17.70 -8.80 9.05
N MET A 230 -17.42 -8.31 10.26
CA MET A 230 -17.82 -8.97 11.51
C MET A 230 -19.34 -9.09 11.66
N ARG A 231 -20.11 -8.08 11.24
CA ARG A 231 -21.58 -8.14 11.29
C ARG A 231 -22.20 -9.16 10.34
N HIS A 232 -21.52 -9.51 9.27
CA HIS A 232 -22.00 -10.52 8.32
C HIS A 232 -21.50 -11.93 8.67
N ALA A 233 -20.43 -12.04 9.47
CA ALA A 233 -19.90 -13.31 9.97
C ALA A 233 -20.68 -13.86 11.18
N ASP A 234 -21.48 -13.04 11.86
CA ASP A 234 -22.29 -13.44 13.02
C ASP A 234 -23.78 -13.50 12.65
N PRO A 235 -24.30 -14.63 12.13
CA PRO A 235 -25.73 -14.85 12.16
C PRO A 235 -26.07 -15.06 13.63
N GLY A 236 -26.61 -14.02 14.26
CA GLY A 236 -27.04 -14.08 15.67
C GLY A 236 -27.83 -15.35 15.99
N PRO A 237 -27.90 -15.76 17.27
CA PRO A 237 -28.42 -17.07 17.66
C PRO A 237 -29.77 -17.29 17.00
N ALA A 238 -29.83 -18.28 16.10
CA ALA A 238 -31.08 -18.74 15.51
C ALA A 238 -32.02 -19.08 16.68
N GLY A 239 -33.03 -18.24 16.86
CA GLY A 239 -34.00 -18.35 17.94
C GLY A 239 -34.70 -19.70 17.89
N ALA A 240 -34.63 -20.37 19.05
CA ALA A 240 -35.59 -21.25 19.71
C ALA A 240 -36.80 -21.76 18.91
#